data_AF-A0A0G0JC06-F1
#
_entry.id   AF-A0A0G0JC06-F1
#
_cell.length_a   1.000
_cell.length_b   1.000
_cell.length_c   1.000
_cell.angle_alpha   90.00
_cell.angle_beta   90.00
_cell.angle_gamma   90.00
#
_symmetry.space_group_name_H-M   'P 1'
#
loop_
_entity.id
_entity.type
_entity.pdbx_description
1 polymer ?
#
loop_
_entity_poly.entity_id
_entity_poly.type
_entity_poly.pdbx_seq_one_letter_code
_entity_poly.pdbx_strand_id
1 'polypeptide(L)'
;NDISSLPPLSLPQFRNEMMAKLNHTKLEIFMKMLSQRINSPLTSSMGRLFDGVASILDLQHLINYEGQAAIKLELIADEHETGSYPFNINATAGARCNAPLLIVQWQRIIEHIIEDLKRKTERSVISAKFHNSIVEMVSQVCIILRDSNGLCDVVLSGGVFQNNFLFNRLINKLTLDGFKVYSHNKVPCNDGGISLGQAVIANERSKTCA
;
A
#
# COMPACT_ATOMS: atom_id res chain seq x y z
N ASN A 1 4.09 21.16 5.06
CA ASN A 1 5.33 21.02 4.24
C ASN A 1 6.58 21.26 5.08
N ASP A 2 6.74 20.52 6.19
CA ASP A 2 7.91 20.68 7.05
C ASP A 2 8.41 19.31 7.53
N ILE A 3 9.44 18.79 6.85
CA ILE A 3 10.09 17.50 7.16
C ILE A 3 11.01 17.63 8.39
N SER A 4 11.24 18.85 8.91
CA SER A 4 11.98 19.05 10.17
C SER A 4 11.29 18.43 11.39
N SER A 5 9.99 18.11 11.28
CA SER A 5 9.19 17.44 12.30
C SER A 5 9.22 15.91 12.22
N LEU A 6 9.81 15.33 11.17
CA LEU A 6 10.02 13.88 11.12
C LEU A 6 11.17 13.56 12.07
N PRO A 7 10.93 12.76 13.13
CA PRO A 7 12.02 12.37 14.01
C PRO A 7 13.13 11.76 13.14
N PRO A 8 14.42 12.04 13.45
CA PRO A 8 15.49 11.27 12.83
C PRO A 8 15.12 9.81 13.06
N LEU A 9 14.98 9.04 11.97
CA LEU A 9 14.84 7.59 12.05
C LEU A 9 16.14 7.10 12.70
N SER A 10 16.18 7.12 14.02
CA SER A 10 17.15 6.42 14.82
C SER A 10 16.79 4.95 14.64
N LEU A 11 17.26 4.35 13.54
CA LEU A 11 17.11 2.93 13.27
C LEU A 11 17.68 2.17 14.48
N PRO A 12 16.85 1.66 15.41
CA PRO A 12 17.36 1.06 16.63
C PRO A 12 17.88 -0.32 16.24
N GLN A 13 19.20 -0.47 16.21
CA GLN A 13 19.95 -1.73 16.28
C GLN A 13 19.33 -2.92 15.50
N PHE A 14 18.78 -2.69 14.32
CA PHE A 14 18.39 -3.76 13.41
C PHE A 14 19.58 -4.07 12.50
N ARG A 15 20.64 -4.60 13.11
CA ARG A 15 21.77 -5.17 12.39
C ARG A 15 21.39 -6.58 11.94
N ASN A 16 20.39 -6.64 11.05
CA ASN A 16 20.07 -7.88 10.34
C ASN A 16 21.22 -8.25 9.40
N GLU A 17 21.30 -9.53 9.03
CA GLU A 17 22.12 -10.02 7.90
C GLU A 17 21.87 -9.22 6.61
N MET A 18 20.68 -8.63 6.45
CA MET A 18 20.32 -7.63 5.42
C MET A 18 21.29 -6.44 5.36
N MET A 19 21.65 -5.87 6.51
CA MET A 19 22.60 -4.75 6.60
C MET A 19 24.05 -5.21 6.38
N ALA A 20 24.36 -6.47 6.70
CA ALA A 20 25.68 -7.06 6.39
C ALA A 20 25.88 -7.26 4.88
N LYS A 21 24.80 -7.47 4.11
CA LYS A 21 24.81 -7.52 2.64
C LYS A 21 24.89 -6.12 2.00
N LEU A 22 24.57 -5.06 2.73
CA LEU A 22 24.61 -3.69 2.23
C LEU A 22 25.96 -3.05 2.53
N ASN A 23 26.68 -2.64 1.48
CA ASN A 23 27.95 -1.93 1.63
C ASN A 23 27.73 -0.61 2.42
N HIS A 24 28.42 -0.47 3.56
CA HIS A 24 28.30 0.69 4.46
C HIS A 24 28.45 2.03 3.74
N THR A 25 29.41 2.16 2.82
CA THR A 25 29.61 3.38 2.04
C THR A 25 28.42 3.68 1.14
N LYS A 26 27.81 2.66 0.52
CA LYS A 26 26.60 2.83 -0.31
C LYS A 26 25.41 3.30 0.53
N LEU A 27 25.26 2.75 1.73
CA LEU A 27 24.20 3.14 2.66
C LEU A 27 24.34 4.60 3.09
N GLU A 28 25.54 5.05 3.45
CA GLU A 28 25.78 6.44 3.83
C GLU A 28 25.45 7.42 2.69
N ILE A 29 25.87 7.10 1.47
CA ILE A 29 25.55 7.91 0.29
C ILE A 29 24.03 7.95 0.09
N PHE A 30 23.36 6.81 0.17
CA PHE A 30 21.90 6.73 0.02
C PHE A 30 21.16 7.57 1.08
N MET A 31 21.57 7.49 2.34
CA MET A 31 20.98 8.29 3.43
C MET A 31 21.19 9.80 3.21
N LYS A 32 22.37 10.21 2.70
CA LYS A 32 22.61 11.61 2.31
C LYS A 32 21.68 12.04 1.18
N MET A 33 21.57 11.24 0.13
CA MET A 33 20.67 11.51 -1.00
C MET A 33 19.22 11.68 -0.53
N LEU A 34 18.74 10.80 0.34
CA LEU A 34 17.41 10.90 0.94
C LEU A 34 17.25 12.20 1.75
N SER A 35 18.18 12.51 2.66
CA SER A 35 18.10 13.72 3.50
C SER A 35 18.13 15.02 2.69
N GLN A 36 18.87 15.02 1.58
CA GLN A 36 19.04 16.18 0.69
C GLN A 36 18.02 16.19 -0.45
N ARG A 37 17.12 15.20 -0.50
CA ARG A 37 16.13 14.98 -1.57
C ARG A 37 16.73 14.89 -2.98
N ILE A 38 17.95 14.41 -3.10
CA ILE A 38 18.62 14.18 -4.39
C ILE A 38 18.10 12.86 -4.95
N ASN A 39 17.54 12.88 -6.18
CA ASN A 39 16.95 11.71 -6.85
C ASN A 39 16.02 10.87 -5.95
N SER A 40 15.27 11.56 -5.08
CA SER A 40 14.41 10.93 -4.05
C SER A 40 12.96 11.41 -4.21
N PRO A 41 12.28 11.05 -5.32
CA PRO A 41 10.89 11.44 -5.54
C PRO A 41 9.98 10.81 -4.47
N LEU A 42 8.99 11.56 -4.02
CA LEU A 42 7.96 11.04 -3.12
C LEU A 42 7.01 10.11 -3.88
N THR A 43 6.50 9.09 -3.21
CA THR A 43 5.53 8.15 -3.77
C THR A 43 4.49 7.76 -2.73
N SER A 44 3.25 7.56 -3.18
CA SER A 44 2.15 6.93 -2.45
C SER A 44 1.78 5.57 -3.06
N SER A 45 2.69 4.97 -3.83
CA SER A 45 2.46 3.71 -4.52
C SER A 45 2.32 2.55 -3.54
N MET A 46 1.17 1.90 -3.56
CA MET A 46 0.96 0.65 -2.82
C MET A 46 1.91 -0.45 -3.29
N GLY A 47 2.19 -0.55 -4.60
CA GLY A 47 3.16 -1.51 -5.14
C GLY A 47 4.56 -1.35 -4.53
N ARG A 48 5.04 -0.11 -4.35
CA ARG A 48 6.33 0.17 -3.68
C ARG A 48 6.31 -0.20 -2.20
N LEU A 49 5.17 -0.07 -1.52
CA LEU A 49 5.03 -0.53 -0.13
C LEU A 49 5.13 -2.06 -0.05
N PHE A 50 4.48 -2.80 -0.96
CA PHE A 50 4.62 -4.25 -1.07
C PHE A 50 6.07 -4.67 -1.32
N ASP A 51 6.76 -4.02 -2.26
CA ASP A 51 8.17 -4.31 -2.55
C ASP A 51 9.06 -4.09 -1.32
N GLY A 52 8.81 -3.00 -0.58
CA GLY A 52 9.53 -2.70 0.66
C GLY A 52 9.33 -3.77 1.73
N VAL A 53 8.08 -4.19 1.96
CA VAL A 53 7.76 -5.27 2.90
C VAL A 53 8.38 -6.60 2.47
N ALA A 54 8.26 -6.99 1.20
CA ALA A 54 8.89 -8.21 0.68
C ALA A 54 10.41 -8.22 0.87
N SER A 55 11.07 -7.06 0.72
CA SER A 55 12.51 -6.94 1.00
C SER A 55 12.82 -7.03 2.50
N ILE A 56 11.98 -6.45 3.38
CA ILE A 56 12.13 -6.56 4.85
C ILE A 56 12.01 -8.01 5.32
N LEU A 57 11.12 -8.80 4.70
CA LEU A 57 10.97 -10.23 4.98
C LEU A 57 12.05 -11.11 4.32
N ASP A 58 13.04 -10.53 3.63
CA ASP A 58 14.13 -11.26 2.93
C ASP A 58 13.61 -12.17 1.79
N LEU A 59 12.49 -11.81 1.14
CA LEU A 59 11.89 -12.60 0.04
C LEU A 59 12.46 -12.25 -1.34
N GLN A 60 12.70 -10.95 -1.56
CA GLN A 60 13.21 -10.42 -2.82
C GLN A 60 13.85 -9.05 -2.61
N HIS A 61 15.09 -8.87 -3.10
CA HIS A 61 15.80 -7.58 -3.05
C HIS A 61 16.02 -6.94 -4.43
N LEU A 62 16.09 -7.75 -5.48
CA LEU A 62 16.28 -7.32 -6.86
C LEU A 62 15.14 -7.86 -7.69
N ILE A 63 14.45 -7.03 -8.46
CA ILE A 63 13.32 -7.46 -9.29
C ILE A 63 13.72 -7.55 -10.76
N ASN A 64 13.20 -8.56 -11.46
CA ASN A 64 13.41 -8.78 -12.90
C ASN A 64 12.20 -8.34 -13.74
N TYR A 65 11.03 -8.20 -13.10
CA TYR A 65 9.79 -7.75 -13.72
C TYR A 65 8.91 -7.06 -12.67
N GLU A 66 7.94 -6.28 -13.15
CA GLU A 66 7.03 -5.52 -12.29
C GLU A 66 6.14 -6.44 -11.44
N GLY A 67 6.05 -6.13 -10.15
CA GLY A 67 5.21 -6.89 -9.21
C GLY A 67 5.85 -8.19 -8.68
N GLN A 68 7.06 -8.57 -9.11
CA GLN A 68 7.70 -9.82 -8.67
C GLN A 68 7.75 -9.99 -7.14
N ALA A 69 8.14 -8.94 -6.41
CA ALA A 69 8.26 -9.01 -4.96
C ALA A 69 6.88 -9.06 -4.28
N ALA A 70 5.90 -8.31 -4.79
CA ALA A 70 4.51 -8.37 -4.33
C ALA A 70 3.89 -9.76 -4.51
N ILE A 71 4.11 -10.41 -5.66
CA ILE A 71 3.65 -11.78 -5.95
C ILE A 71 4.28 -12.77 -4.96
N LYS A 72 5.58 -12.67 -4.69
CA LYS A 72 6.23 -13.53 -3.70
C LYS A 72 5.66 -13.36 -2.30
N LEU A 73 5.36 -12.12 -1.91
CA LEU A 73 4.76 -11.83 -0.62
C LEU A 73 3.35 -12.44 -0.53
N GLU A 74 2.55 -12.33 -1.59
CA GLU A 74 1.23 -12.97 -1.69
C GLU A 74 1.31 -14.49 -1.53
N LEU A 75 2.21 -15.16 -2.27
CA LEU A 75 2.31 -16.62 -2.32
C LEU A 75 2.63 -17.26 -0.96
N ILE A 76 3.25 -16.52 -0.05
CA ILE A 76 3.58 -17.04 1.28
C ILE A 76 2.51 -16.72 2.33
N ALA A 77 1.51 -15.89 2.02
CA ALA A 77 0.54 -15.44 3.01
C ALA A 77 -0.25 -16.62 3.59
N ASP A 78 -0.29 -16.71 4.92
CA ASP A 78 -1.08 -17.73 5.62
C ASP A 78 -2.59 -17.45 5.44
N GLU A 79 -3.30 -18.39 4.81
CA GLU A 79 -4.74 -18.27 4.55
C GLU A 79 -5.58 -18.31 5.83
N HIS A 80 -5.09 -18.87 6.92
CA HIS A 80 -5.81 -19.01 8.18
C HIS A 80 -5.57 -17.84 9.14
N GLU A 81 -4.56 -17.02 8.88
CA GLU A 81 -4.27 -15.84 9.70
C GLU A 81 -5.29 -14.72 9.44
N THR A 82 -5.89 -14.22 10.51
CA THR A 82 -6.95 -13.20 10.47
C THR A 82 -6.55 -11.87 11.11
N GLY A 83 -5.42 -11.84 11.82
CA GLY A 83 -4.88 -10.66 12.47
C GLY A 83 -4.42 -9.60 11.47
N SER A 84 -4.29 -8.38 11.95
CA SER A 84 -3.78 -7.22 11.21
C SER A 84 -2.89 -6.37 12.13
N TYR A 85 -2.25 -5.35 11.56
CA TYR A 85 -1.43 -4.38 12.28
C TYR A 85 -2.18 -3.05 12.42
N PRO A 86 -1.99 -2.35 13.55
CA PRO A 86 -2.61 -1.05 13.75
C PRO A 86 -1.99 0.01 12.84
N PHE A 87 -2.80 0.97 12.44
CA PHE A 87 -2.41 2.16 11.69
C PHE A 87 -3.27 3.34 12.12
N ASN A 88 -2.92 4.53 11.64
CA ASN A 88 -3.70 5.75 11.89
C ASN A 88 -4.08 6.41 10.58
N ILE A 89 -5.22 7.08 10.56
CA ILE A 89 -5.69 7.88 9.44
C ILE A 89 -5.80 9.33 9.93
N ASN A 90 -5.11 10.24 9.27
CA ASN A 90 -5.18 11.66 9.53
C ASN A 90 -5.88 12.37 8.38
N ALA A 91 -6.82 13.26 8.70
CA ALA A 91 -7.38 14.16 7.72
C ALA A 91 -6.52 15.43 7.63
N THR A 92 -6.16 15.83 6.42
CA THR A 92 -5.45 17.08 6.16
C THR A 92 -6.29 17.99 5.28
N ALA A 93 -6.22 19.30 5.53
CA ALA A 93 -6.87 20.29 4.69
C ALA A 93 -6.17 20.31 3.33
N GLY A 94 -6.96 20.07 2.27
CA GLY A 94 -6.49 20.13 0.89
C GLY A 94 -6.64 18.80 0.17
N ALA A 95 -7.79 18.61 -0.48
CA ALA A 95 -7.86 17.81 -1.69
C ALA A 95 -8.53 18.63 -2.80
N ARG A 96 -8.28 18.23 -4.04
CA ARG A 96 -9.14 18.62 -5.17
C ARG A 96 -10.60 18.34 -4.77
N CYS A 97 -11.52 19.19 -5.19
CA CYS A 97 -12.97 19.03 -4.97
C CYS A 97 -13.48 19.30 -3.53
N ASN A 98 -12.82 20.16 -2.74
CA ASN A 98 -13.29 20.60 -1.41
C ASN A 98 -13.49 19.47 -0.37
N ALA A 99 -12.86 18.31 -0.57
CA ALA A 99 -12.86 17.21 0.39
C ALA A 99 -11.56 17.19 1.23
N PRO A 100 -11.58 16.66 2.46
CA PRO A 100 -10.35 16.41 3.22
C PRO A 100 -9.51 15.32 2.54
N LEU A 101 -8.19 15.50 2.55
CA LEU A 101 -7.25 14.45 2.11
C LEU A 101 -6.96 13.53 3.30
N LEU A 102 -7.37 12.27 3.16
CA LEU A 102 -7.09 11.23 4.15
C LEU A 102 -5.70 10.64 3.92
N ILE A 103 -4.83 10.73 4.92
CA ILE A 103 -3.46 10.21 4.91
C ILE A 103 -3.37 9.03 5.86
N VAL A 104 -3.13 7.85 5.33
CA VAL A 104 -2.90 6.63 6.10
C VAL A 104 -1.43 6.53 6.51
N GLN A 105 -1.18 6.46 7.81
CA GLN A 105 0.15 6.34 8.39
C GLN A 105 0.56 4.87 8.48
N TRP A 106 1.16 4.36 7.40
CA TRP A 106 1.63 2.98 7.27
C TRP A 106 2.90 2.67 8.08
N GLN A 107 3.57 3.68 8.66
CA GLN A 107 4.82 3.50 9.40
C GLN A 107 4.68 2.51 10.57
N ARG A 108 3.55 2.58 11.29
CA ARG A 108 3.25 1.66 12.40
C ARG A 108 3.17 0.20 11.98
N ILE A 109 2.68 -0.05 10.76
CA ILE A 109 2.63 -1.41 10.20
C ILE A 109 4.06 -1.95 10.05
N ILE A 110 4.98 -1.12 9.55
CA ILE A 110 6.39 -1.51 9.39
C ILE A 110 7.06 -1.74 10.74
N GLU A 111 6.80 -0.89 11.73
CA GLU A 111 7.31 -1.07 13.10
C GLU A 111 6.88 -2.42 13.68
N HIS A 112 5.61 -2.79 13.56
CA HIS A 112 5.13 -4.08 14.04
C HIS A 112 5.64 -5.28 13.24
N ILE A 113 5.82 -5.14 11.91
CA ILE A 113 6.49 -6.17 11.10
C ILE A 113 7.90 -6.43 11.64
N ILE A 114 8.65 -5.37 11.97
CA ILE A 114 10.01 -5.48 12.53
C ILE A 114 9.96 -6.17 13.90
N GLU A 115 8.98 -5.86 14.76
CA GLU A 115 8.79 -6.55 16.04
C GLU A 115 8.49 -8.04 15.85
N ASP A 116 7.62 -8.40 14.92
CA ASP A 116 7.27 -9.80 14.67
C ASP A 116 8.46 -10.58 14.13
N LEU A 117 9.31 -9.96 13.30
CA LEU A 117 10.61 -10.53 12.90
C LEU A 117 11.54 -10.74 14.10
N LYS A 118 11.61 -9.80 15.04
CA LYS A 118 12.41 -9.96 16.29
C LYS A 118 11.89 -11.11 17.15
N ARG A 119 10.57 -11.32 17.16
CA ARG A 119 9.91 -12.44 17.85
C ARG A 119 10.03 -13.76 17.09
N LYS A 120 10.68 -13.78 15.92
CA LYS A 120 10.79 -14.95 15.03
C LYS A 120 9.43 -15.51 14.60
N THR A 121 8.46 -14.61 14.41
CA THR A 121 7.15 -14.97 13.84
C THR A 121 7.35 -15.48 12.42
N GLU A 122 6.57 -16.49 12.03
CA GLU A 122 6.63 -17.04 10.67
C GLU A 122 6.33 -15.97 9.62
N ARG A 123 7.10 -15.98 8.53
CA ARG A 123 6.98 -14.98 7.46
C ARG A 123 5.60 -15.02 6.79
N SER A 124 4.98 -16.20 6.75
CA SER A 124 3.63 -16.39 6.22
C SER A 124 2.58 -15.63 7.02
N VAL A 125 2.68 -15.70 8.35
CA VAL A 125 1.82 -14.97 9.30
C VAL A 125 2.02 -13.47 9.15
N ILE A 126 3.27 -13.00 9.09
CA ILE A 126 3.59 -11.58 8.88
C ILE A 126 3.01 -11.08 7.55
N SER A 127 3.17 -11.85 6.47
CA SER A 127 2.61 -11.52 5.17
C SER A 127 1.09 -11.41 5.21
N ALA A 128 0.39 -12.39 5.81
CA ALA A 128 -1.05 -12.35 5.97
C ALA A 128 -1.51 -11.14 6.79
N LYS A 129 -0.87 -10.85 7.93
CA LYS A 129 -1.17 -9.66 8.74
C LYS A 129 -0.97 -8.36 7.96
N PHE A 130 0.07 -8.26 7.14
CA PHE A 130 0.28 -7.10 6.28
C PHE A 130 -0.85 -6.93 5.25
N HIS A 131 -1.23 -7.98 4.54
CA HIS A 131 -2.34 -7.95 3.58
C HIS A 131 -3.67 -7.59 4.27
N ASN A 132 -3.97 -8.21 5.42
CA ASN A 132 -5.14 -7.91 6.23
C ASN A 132 -5.14 -6.46 6.71
N SER A 133 -3.97 -5.90 7.04
CA SER A 133 -3.86 -4.47 7.39
C SER A 133 -4.29 -3.58 6.23
N ILE A 134 -3.96 -3.93 4.98
CA ILE A 134 -4.40 -3.17 3.80
C ILE A 134 -5.91 -3.29 3.61
N VAL A 135 -6.50 -4.46 3.84
CA VAL A 135 -7.95 -4.65 3.82
C VAL A 135 -8.63 -3.70 4.82
N GLU A 136 -8.14 -3.67 6.06
CA GLU A 136 -8.66 -2.77 7.10
C GLU A 136 -8.43 -1.29 6.76
N MET A 137 -7.27 -0.94 6.20
CA MET A 137 -6.98 0.43 5.74
C MET A 137 -8.00 0.92 4.71
N VAL A 138 -8.27 0.11 3.68
CA VAL A 138 -9.21 0.48 2.62
C VAL A 138 -10.64 0.53 3.15
N SER A 139 -11.06 -0.46 3.94
CA SER A 139 -12.40 -0.47 4.56
C SER A 139 -12.65 0.78 5.41
N GLN A 140 -11.72 1.13 6.31
CA GLN A 140 -11.87 2.30 7.17
C GLN A 140 -11.93 3.61 6.35
N VAL A 141 -11.11 3.75 5.31
CA VAL A 141 -11.18 4.92 4.41
C VAL A 141 -12.54 4.99 3.71
N CYS A 142 -13.05 3.86 3.19
CA CYS A 142 -14.37 3.81 2.56
C CYS A 142 -15.49 4.19 3.53
N ILE A 143 -15.43 3.73 4.78
CA ILE A 143 -16.41 4.07 5.83
C ILE A 143 -16.38 5.58 6.13
N ILE A 144 -15.19 6.15 6.38
CA ILE A 144 -15.04 7.59 6.63
C ILE A 144 -15.61 8.41 5.47
N LEU A 145 -15.34 8.00 4.23
CA LEU A 145 -15.88 8.66 3.06
C LEU A 145 -17.41 8.55 3.02
N ARG A 146 -17.96 7.33 3.14
CA ARG A 146 -19.42 7.11 3.17
C ARG A 146 -20.11 7.97 4.21
N ASP A 147 -19.58 8.04 5.42
CA ASP A 147 -20.20 8.80 6.51
C ASP A 147 -20.23 10.32 6.20
N SER A 148 -19.29 10.80 5.38
CA SER A 148 -19.24 12.21 4.96
C SER A 148 -20.04 12.54 3.69
N ASN A 149 -20.33 11.57 2.82
CA ASN A 149 -20.88 11.82 1.47
C ASN A 149 -22.02 10.88 1.03
N GLY A 150 -22.36 9.87 1.82
CA GLY A 150 -23.41 8.88 1.53
C GLY A 150 -23.07 7.85 0.45
N LEU A 151 -21.84 7.83 -0.09
CA LEU A 151 -21.44 6.92 -1.16
C LEU A 151 -21.30 5.48 -0.65
N CYS A 152 -22.01 4.55 -1.30
CA CYS A 152 -22.00 3.13 -0.95
C CYS A 152 -21.44 2.23 -2.07
N ASP A 153 -21.16 2.79 -3.26
CA ASP A 153 -20.54 2.08 -4.37
C ASP A 153 -19.00 2.22 -4.29
N VAL A 154 -18.27 1.10 -4.34
CA VAL A 154 -16.80 1.08 -4.33
C VAL A 154 -16.29 0.38 -5.58
N VAL A 155 -15.41 1.03 -6.33
CA VAL A 155 -14.78 0.46 -7.52
C VAL A 155 -13.31 0.15 -7.22
N LEU A 156 -12.92 -1.12 -7.36
CA LEU A 156 -11.55 -1.59 -7.17
C LEU A 156 -10.85 -1.74 -8.53
N SER A 157 -9.78 -0.96 -8.75
CA SER A 157 -9.01 -0.90 -9.99
C SER A 157 -7.52 -0.63 -9.71
N GLY A 158 -6.64 -1.01 -10.62
CA GLY A 158 -5.18 -0.92 -10.48
C GLY A 158 -4.53 -2.29 -10.26
N GLY A 159 -3.28 -2.44 -10.71
CA GLY A 159 -2.57 -3.73 -10.75
C GLY A 159 -2.37 -4.41 -9.39
N VAL A 160 -2.42 -3.66 -8.28
CA VAL A 160 -2.35 -4.24 -6.92
C VAL A 160 -3.52 -5.20 -6.66
N PHE A 161 -4.68 -4.98 -7.27
CA PHE A 161 -5.83 -5.88 -7.15
C PHE A 161 -5.72 -7.15 -8.02
N GLN A 162 -4.59 -7.38 -8.70
CA GLN A 162 -4.26 -8.71 -9.24
C GLN A 162 -3.83 -9.68 -8.13
N ASN A 163 -3.50 -9.16 -6.94
CA ASN A 163 -3.25 -9.98 -5.75
C ASN A 163 -4.58 -10.56 -5.25
N ASN A 164 -4.77 -11.85 -5.46
CA ASN A 164 -6.00 -12.58 -5.22
C ASN A 164 -6.29 -12.70 -3.70
N PHE A 165 -5.24 -12.86 -2.89
CA PHE A 165 -5.38 -12.89 -1.42
C PHE A 165 -5.99 -11.59 -0.89
N LEU A 166 -5.42 -10.45 -1.28
CA LEU A 166 -5.89 -9.11 -0.92
C LEU A 166 -7.29 -8.86 -1.48
N PHE A 167 -7.48 -9.16 -2.76
CA PHE A 167 -8.71 -8.85 -3.49
C PHE A 167 -9.93 -9.54 -2.90
N ASN A 168 -9.85 -10.86 -2.67
CA ASN A 168 -10.97 -11.63 -2.12
C ASN A 168 -11.33 -11.18 -0.70
N ARG A 169 -10.32 -10.95 0.16
CA ARG A 169 -10.55 -10.47 1.53
C ARG A 169 -11.15 -9.06 1.54
N LEU A 170 -10.68 -8.18 0.66
CA LEU A 170 -11.20 -6.82 0.57
C LEU A 170 -12.65 -6.79 0.08
N ILE A 171 -13.00 -7.57 -0.96
CA ILE A 171 -14.38 -7.68 -1.43
C ILE A 171 -15.29 -8.18 -0.31
N ASN A 172 -14.89 -9.25 0.38
CA ASN A 172 -15.67 -9.82 1.47
C ASN A 172 -15.86 -8.79 2.59
N LYS A 173 -14.79 -8.12 3.02
CA LYS A 173 -14.84 -7.10 4.06
C LYS A 173 -15.75 -5.93 3.69
N LEU A 174 -15.57 -5.34 2.51
CA LEU A 174 -16.39 -4.22 2.05
C LEU A 174 -17.87 -4.61 1.89
N THR A 175 -18.14 -5.82 1.39
CA THR A 175 -19.52 -6.32 1.26
C THR A 175 -20.18 -6.48 2.63
N LEU A 176 -19.46 -7.03 3.61
CA LEU A 176 -19.92 -7.13 5.00
C LEU A 176 -20.14 -5.75 5.65
N ASP A 177 -19.31 -4.78 5.29
CA ASP A 177 -19.46 -3.39 5.74
C ASP A 177 -20.59 -2.63 5.00
N GLY A 178 -21.32 -3.30 4.10
CA GLY A 178 -22.51 -2.77 3.42
C GLY A 178 -22.23 -2.04 2.10
N PHE A 179 -21.03 -2.14 1.55
CA PHE A 179 -20.70 -1.55 0.25
C PHE A 179 -21.11 -2.46 -0.91
N LYS A 180 -21.50 -1.83 -2.01
CA LYS A 180 -21.62 -2.51 -3.30
C LYS A 180 -20.29 -2.39 -4.04
N VAL A 181 -19.61 -3.51 -4.22
CA VAL A 181 -18.24 -3.54 -4.77
C VAL A 181 -18.27 -3.92 -6.24
N TYR A 182 -17.52 -3.16 -7.05
CA TYR A 182 -17.31 -3.42 -8.46
C TYR A 182 -15.82 -3.59 -8.73
N SER A 183 -15.49 -4.47 -9.67
CA SER A 183 -14.14 -4.57 -10.20
C SER A 183 -14.17 -4.97 -11.68
N HIS A 184 -12.99 -5.02 -12.25
CA HIS A 184 -12.73 -5.40 -13.62
C HIS A 184 -13.12 -6.86 -13.88
N ASN A 185 -13.65 -7.12 -15.08
CA ASN A 185 -13.99 -8.48 -15.54
C ASN A 185 -13.66 -8.63 -17.03
N LYS A 186 -14.18 -7.73 -17.88
CA LYS A 186 -13.98 -7.76 -19.34
C LYS A 186 -12.67 -7.12 -19.83
N VAL A 187 -12.05 -6.31 -18.99
CA VAL A 187 -10.77 -5.64 -19.25
C VAL A 187 -9.88 -5.86 -18.03
N PRO A 188 -8.54 -5.83 -18.17
CA PRO A 188 -7.66 -6.03 -17.01
C PRO A 188 -7.69 -4.81 -16.08
N CYS A 189 -7.51 -5.05 -14.79
CA CYS A 189 -7.41 -3.98 -13.79
C CYS A 189 -6.07 -3.22 -13.81
N ASN A 190 -5.08 -3.72 -14.53
CA ASN A 190 -3.77 -3.10 -14.70
C ASN A 190 -3.76 -2.12 -15.90
N ASP A 191 -2.56 -1.67 -16.26
CA ASP A 191 -2.36 -0.64 -17.27
C ASP A 191 -2.90 -1.01 -18.66
N GLY A 192 -3.08 -2.31 -18.94
CA GLY A 192 -3.75 -2.77 -20.16
C GLY A 192 -5.21 -2.30 -20.30
N GLY A 193 -5.87 -1.91 -19.20
CA GLY A 193 -7.25 -1.43 -19.18
C GLY A 193 -7.39 0.10 -19.20
N ILE A 194 -6.29 0.85 -19.13
CA ILE A 194 -6.33 2.32 -18.96
C ILE A 194 -7.01 3.02 -20.14
N SER A 195 -6.78 2.55 -21.37
CA SER A 195 -7.32 3.18 -22.58
C SER A 195 -8.85 3.23 -22.60
N LEU A 196 -9.52 2.21 -22.05
CA LEU A 196 -10.98 2.21 -21.91
C LEU A 196 -11.44 3.32 -20.96
N GLY A 197 -10.81 3.45 -19.80
CA GLY A 197 -11.13 4.50 -18.83
C GLY A 197 -10.92 5.90 -19.42
N GLN A 198 -9.83 6.10 -20.18
CA GLN A 198 -9.56 7.35 -20.88
C GLN A 198 -10.66 7.69 -21.90
N ALA A 199 -11.06 6.72 -22.72
CA ALA A 199 -12.09 6.92 -23.74
C ALA A 199 -13.45 7.28 -23.13
N VAL A 200 -13.89 6.57 -22.09
CA VAL A 200 -15.17 6.84 -21.42
C VAL A 200 -15.17 8.20 -20.73
N ILE A 201 -14.09 8.57 -20.03
CA ILE A 201 -13.96 9.88 -19.38
C ILE A 201 -13.99 11.01 -20.42
N ALA A 202 -13.28 10.85 -21.55
CA ALA A 202 -13.27 11.84 -22.62
C ALA A 202 -14.67 12.03 -23.23
N ASN A 203 -15.41 10.94 -23.45
CA ASN A 203 -16.78 10.96 -23.96
C ASN A 203 -17.77 11.64 -22.99
N GLU A 204 -17.68 11.41 -21.69
CA GLU A 204 -18.55 12.10 -20.73
C GLU A 204 -18.22 13.59 -20.61
N ARG A 205 -16.94 13.96 -20.70
CA ARG A 205 -16.52 15.37 -20.72
C ARG A 205 -16.99 16.10 -21.97
N SER A 206 -16.98 15.46 -23.15
CA SER A 206 -17.42 16.10 -24.39
C SER A 206 -18.92 16.43 -24.37
N LYS A 207 -19.76 15.58 -23.75
CA LYS A 207 -21.19 15.84 -23.56
C LYS A 207 -21.49 17.03 -22.65
N THR A 208 -20.59 17.35 -21.71
CA THR A 208 -20.79 18.45 -20.75
C THR A 208 -20.38 19.80 -21.37
N CYS A 209 -19.62 19.79 -22.47
CA CYS A 209 -19.18 20.98 -23.19
C CYS A 209 -20.02 21.30 -24.44
N ALA A 210 -20.98 20.44 -24.81
CA ALA A 210 -21.92 20.62 -25.91
C ALA A 210 -23.28 21.08 -25.39
#